data_AF-A0A7G7W363-F1
#
_entry.id   AF-A0A7G7W363-F1
#
_cell.length_a   1.000
_cell.length_b   1.000
_cell.length_c   1.000
_cell.angle_alpha   90.00
_cell.angle_beta   90.00
_cell.angle_gamma   90.00
#
_symmetry.space_group_name_H-M   'P 1'
#
loop_
_entity.id
_entity.type
_entity.pdbx_description
1 polymer ?
#
loop_
_entity_poly.entity_id
_entity_poly.type
_entity_poly.pdbx_seq_one_letter_code
_entity_poly.pdbx_strand_id
1 'polypeptide(L)'
;MKTRAYSLLASAALFTGCLSTKVPPTEPDSALLLQLNNRQLTVTSLSSAIQTNITRQEQKGDTLVLTYTKGAFLRNPSNTVAVAENIRYVRCANQVYRVVAAADGLRLEPL
;
A
#
# COMPACT_ATOMS: atom_id res chain seq x y z
N MET A 1 -39.35 -45.68 -10.20
CA MET A 1 -39.49 -44.64 -9.15
C MET A 1 -38.69 -45.04 -7.93
N LYS A 2 -37.60 -44.33 -7.62
CA LYS A 2 -36.89 -44.39 -6.32
C LYS A 2 -36.11 -43.09 -6.13
N THR A 3 -36.04 -42.68 -4.87
CA THR A 3 -36.03 -41.31 -4.36
C THR A 3 -34.63 -40.70 -4.31
N ARG A 4 -34.56 -39.37 -4.43
CA ARG A 4 -33.38 -38.50 -4.32
C ARG A 4 -32.67 -38.68 -2.98
N ALA A 5 -31.34 -38.56 -2.99
CA ALA A 5 -30.58 -38.08 -1.83
C ALA A 5 -29.52 -37.08 -2.33
N TYR A 6 -29.76 -35.81 -1.99
CA TYR A 6 -28.80 -34.73 -2.10
C TYR A 6 -27.75 -34.90 -1.01
N SER A 7 -26.47 -34.80 -1.38
CA SER A 7 -25.40 -34.42 -0.45
C SER A 7 -24.58 -33.32 -1.12
N LEU A 8 -25.14 -32.11 -1.06
CA LEU A 8 -24.35 -30.90 -0.93
C LEU A 8 -23.49 -31.07 0.32
N LEU A 9 -22.20 -30.80 0.21
CA LEU A 9 -21.49 -29.94 1.16
C LEU A 9 -20.12 -29.65 0.55
N ALA A 10 -20.10 -28.51 -0.14
CA ALA A 10 -18.91 -27.81 -0.54
C ALA A 10 -18.09 -27.50 0.71
N SER A 11 -16.98 -28.18 0.89
CA SER A 11 -15.91 -27.74 1.78
C SER A 11 -15.15 -26.61 1.08
N ALA A 12 -15.78 -25.44 0.99
CA ALA A 12 -15.07 -24.19 0.76
C ALA A 12 -14.29 -23.90 2.04
N ALA A 13 -13.05 -24.37 2.08
CA ALA A 13 -12.10 -24.04 3.11
C ALA A 13 -11.86 -22.51 3.05
N LEU A 14 -12.59 -21.77 3.88
CA LEU A 14 -12.32 -20.38 4.20
C LEU A 14 -11.00 -20.30 4.97
N PHE A 15 -9.88 -20.44 4.25
CA PHE A 15 -8.61 -19.88 4.70
C PHE A 15 -8.69 -18.36 4.51
N THR A 16 -9.51 -17.69 5.32
CA THR A 16 -9.38 -16.25 5.60
C THR A 16 -8.18 -16.06 6.51
N GLY A 17 -7.00 -16.54 6.07
CA GLY A 17 -5.77 -15.90 6.51
C GLY A 17 -5.85 -14.47 6.02
N CYS A 18 -5.47 -13.50 6.85
CA CYS A 18 -5.29 -12.11 6.45
C CYS A 18 -4.20 -12.04 5.37
N LEU A 19 -4.53 -12.45 4.14
CA LEU A 19 -3.61 -12.69 3.05
C LEU A 19 -2.93 -11.37 2.69
N SER A 20 -1.60 -11.38 2.81
CA SER A 20 -0.79 -10.25 2.38
C SER A 20 -1.06 -10.00 0.90
N THR A 21 -1.56 -8.82 0.57
CA THR A 21 -1.89 -8.43 -0.80
C THR A 21 -0.87 -7.44 -1.31
N LYS A 22 -0.32 -7.66 -2.50
CA LYS A 22 0.57 -6.71 -3.16
C LYS A 22 -0.25 -5.62 -3.83
N VAL A 23 0.14 -4.36 -3.59
CA VAL A 23 -0.45 -3.18 -4.23
C VAL A 23 0.60 -2.57 -5.18
N PRO A 24 0.49 -2.82 -6.50
CA PRO A 24 1.34 -2.18 -7.50
C PRO A 24 1.03 -0.67 -7.62
N PRO A 25 1.92 0.11 -8.24
CA PRO A 25 1.77 1.57 -8.33
C PRO A 25 0.54 2.03 -9.13
N THR A 26 -0.08 1.13 -9.89
CA THR A 26 -1.20 1.38 -10.81
C THR A 26 -2.52 0.79 -10.31
N GLU A 27 -2.54 0.11 -9.17
CA GLU A 27 -3.76 -0.45 -8.59
C GLU A 27 -4.22 0.40 -7.41
N PRO A 28 -5.50 0.78 -7.33
CA PRO A 28 -5.98 1.65 -6.27
C PRO A 28 -5.98 0.95 -4.91
N ASP A 29 -5.68 1.72 -3.85
CA ASP A 29 -5.87 1.31 -2.47
C ASP A 29 -6.61 2.39 -1.69
N SER A 30 -7.90 2.16 -1.44
CA SER A 30 -8.77 3.12 -0.75
C SER A 30 -8.40 3.32 0.72
N ALA A 31 -7.59 2.43 1.30
CA ALA A 31 -7.14 2.51 2.68
C ALA A 31 -5.71 3.07 2.80
N LEU A 32 -5.14 3.66 1.73
CA LEU A 32 -3.81 4.24 1.77
C LEU A 32 -3.77 5.52 2.60
N LEU A 33 -2.74 5.62 3.45
CA LEU A 33 -2.31 6.86 4.09
C LEU A 33 -0.81 7.08 3.80
N LEU A 34 -0.48 8.22 3.17
CA LEU A 34 0.89 8.66 2.95
C LEU A 34 1.22 9.85 3.85
N GLN A 35 2.37 9.78 4.50
CA GLN A 35 2.87 10.86 5.35
C GLN A 35 4.31 11.18 4.96
N LEU A 36 4.62 12.46 4.76
CA LEU A 36 5.96 12.93 4.47
C LEU A 36 6.42 13.84 5.60
N ASN A 37 7.46 13.42 6.33
CA ASN A 37 8.05 14.18 7.43
C ASN A 37 9.57 14.17 7.25
N ASN A 38 10.22 15.35 7.23
CA ASN A 38 11.68 15.46 7.13
C ASN A 38 12.30 14.60 6.00
N ARG A 39 11.71 14.64 4.79
CA ARG A 39 12.11 13.79 3.63
C ARG A 39 11.93 12.28 3.83
N GLN A 40 11.33 11.84 4.93
CA GLN A 40 10.95 10.45 5.11
C GLN A 40 9.48 10.27 4.76
N LEU A 41 9.22 9.53 3.69
CA LEU A 41 7.90 9.14 3.26
C LEU A 41 7.51 7.83 3.93
N THR A 42 6.35 7.79 4.54
CA THR A 42 5.78 6.63 5.23
C THR A 42 4.51 6.19 4.54
N VAL A 43 4.43 4.92 4.16
CA VAL A 43 3.26 4.27 3.57
C VAL A 43 2.54 3.51 4.67
N THR A 44 1.28 3.80 4.93
CA THR A 44 0.48 3.17 5.99
C THR A 44 -0.92 2.84 5.52
N SER A 45 -1.63 1.97 6.25
CA SER A 45 -3.05 1.72 6.04
C SER A 45 -3.89 2.49 7.07
N LEU A 46 -5.05 2.99 6.66
CA LEU A 46 -6.09 3.51 7.55
C LEU A 46 -6.71 2.41 8.42
N SER A 47 -6.55 1.14 8.05
CA SER A 47 -6.99 0.00 8.85
C SER A 47 -5.91 -0.37 9.87
N SER A 48 -6.20 -0.22 11.17
CA SER A 48 -5.26 -0.52 12.27
C SER A 48 -4.82 -1.99 12.32
N ALA A 49 -5.64 -2.91 11.81
CA ALA A 49 -5.31 -4.33 11.73
C ALA A 49 -4.37 -4.68 10.56
N ILE A 50 -4.07 -3.71 9.68
CA ILE A 50 -3.29 -3.92 8.45
C ILE A 50 -2.01 -3.10 8.55
N GLN A 51 -0.88 -3.79 8.40
CA GLN A 51 0.42 -3.18 8.21
C GLN A 51 0.75 -3.13 6.72
N THR A 52 1.64 -2.23 6.35
CA THR A 52 2.13 -2.03 4.98
C THR A 52 3.64 -2.27 4.95
N ASN A 53 4.18 -2.86 3.89
CA ASN A 53 5.61 -3.07 3.72
C ASN A 53 6.01 -2.69 2.30
N ILE A 54 6.92 -1.73 2.13
CA ILE A 54 7.42 -1.32 0.81
C ILE A 54 8.26 -2.46 0.25
N THR A 55 7.88 -2.95 -0.93
CA THR A 55 8.55 -4.09 -1.58
C THR A 55 9.38 -3.68 -2.79
N ARG A 56 9.09 -2.51 -3.38
CA ARG A 56 9.89 -1.94 -4.46
C ARG A 56 9.80 -0.42 -4.45
N GLN A 57 10.95 0.20 -4.70
CA GLN A 57 11.13 1.61 -4.93
C GLN A 57 11.85 1.79 -6.27
N GLU A 58 11.34 2.67 -7.11
CA GLU A 58 11.97 3.01 -8.39
C GLU A 58 11.88 4.52 -8.63
N GLN A 59 12.98 5.12 -9.09
CA GLN A 59 12.97 6.52 -9.51
C GLN A 59 12.84 6.59 -11.03
N LYS A 60 11.80 7.29 -11.51
CA LYS A 60 11.57 7.58 -12.93
C LYS A 60 11.61 9.10 -13.13
N GLY A 61 12.78 9.62 -13.52
CA GLY A 61 13.01 11.06 -13.61
C GLY A 61 12.93 11.73 -12.23
N ASP A 62 11.97 12.64 -12.08
CA ASP A 62 11.63 13.34 -10.83
C ASP A 62 10.50 12.66 -10.03
N THR A 63 10.07 11.46 -10.44
CA THR A 63 9.00 10.71 -9.79
C THR A 63 9.54 9.50 -9.03
N LEU A 64 9.19 9.40 -7.75
CA LEU A 64 9.37 8.22 -6.92
C LEU A 64 8.16 7.28 -7.08
N VAL A 65 8.37 6.06 -7.56
CA VAL A 65 7.32 5.06 -7.79
C VAL A 65 7.45 3.95 -6.75
N LEU A 66 6.37 3.70 -6.01
CA LEU A 66 6.35 2.74 -4.91
C LEU A 66 5.40 1.57 -5.17
N THR A 67 5.86 0.38 -4.78
CA THR A 67 5.04 -0.84 -4.65
C THR A 67 5.15 -1.33 -3.22
N TYR A 68 4.04 -1.72 -2.62
CA TYR A 68 4.02 -2.24 -1.26
C TYR A 68 3.12 -3.48 -1.14
N THR A 69 3.25 -4.20 -0.04
CA THR A 69 2.29 -5.23 0.37
C THR A 69 1.55 -4.76 1.60
N LYS A 70 0.28 -5.15 1.73
CA LYS A 70 -0.55 -4.88 2.90
C LYS A 70 -1.01 -6.20 3.53
N GLY A 71 -0.91 -6.33 4.85
CA GLY A 71 -1.31 -7.54 5.57
C GLY A 71 -0.98 -7.47 7.06
N ALA A 72 -1.30 -8.53 7.79
CA ALA A 72 -0.88 -8.66 9.18
C ALA A 72 0.55 -9.23 9.22
N PHE A 73 1.54 -8.38 9.47
CA PHE A 73 2.94 -8.80 9.57
C PHE A 73 3.35 -9.00 11.04
N LEU A 74 4.05 -10.10 11.33
CA LEU A 74 4.60 -10.39 12.66
C LEU A 74 5.94 -9.68 12.93
N ARG A 75 6.54 -9.07 11.91
CA ARG A 75 7.85 -8.41 11.95
C ARG A 75 7.69 -6.93 11.65
N ASN A 76 8.63 -6.12 12.12
CA ASN A 76 8.70 -4.69 11.81
C ASN A 76 8.69 -4.48 10.29
N PRO A 77 7.62 -3.91 9.73
CA PRO A 77 7.54 -3.74 8.30
C PRO A 77 8.41 -2.57 7.85
N SER A 78 9.04 -2.68 6.68
CA SER A 78 9.79 -1.59 6.06
C SER A 78 8.84 -0.69 5.30
N ASN A 79 8.13 0.17 6.02
CA ASN A 79 7.09 1.01 5.46
C ASN A 79 7.51 2.48 5.23
N THR A 80 8.79 2.77 5.41
CA THR A 80 9.38 4.11 5.25
C THR A 80 10.43 4.13 4.15
N VAL A 81 10.57 5.27 3.49
CA VAL A 81 11.53 5.50 2.41
C VAL A 81 12.02 6.96 2.42
N ALA A 82 13.31 7.16 2.18
CA ALA A 82 13.87 8.50 2.02
C ALA A 82 13.55 9.07 0.63
N VAL A 83 13.09 10.32 0.60
CA VAL A 83 12.75 11.08 -0.61
C VAL A 83 13.94 11.97 -0.98
N ALA A 84 14.60 11.64 -2.09
CA ALA A 84 15.73 12.40 -2.60
C ALA A 84 15.33 13.84 -3.00
N GLU A 85 16.31 14.73 -3.05
CA GLU A 85 16.08 16.17 -3.26
C GLU A 85 15.49 16.54 -4.62
N ASN A 86 15.78 15.72 -5.62
CA ASN A 86 15.31 15.92 -6.98
C ASN A 86 13.91 15.32 -7.23
N ILE A 87 13.29 14.69 -6.24
CA ILE A 87 11.95 14.10 -6.38
C ILE A 87 10.88 15.19 -6.22
N ARG A 88 10.07 15.35 -7.26
CA ARG A 88 8.94 16.29 -7.32
C ARG A 88 7.59 15.59 -7.24
N TYR A 89 7.54 14.31 -7.57
CA TYR A 89 6.30 13.53 -7.55
C TYR A 89 6.48 12.19 -6.86
N VAL A 90 5.42 11.70 -6.22
CA VAL A 90 5.33 10.35 -5.66
C VAL A 90 4.15 9.66 -6.29
N ARG A 91 4.36 8.48 -6.89
CA ARG A 91 3.30 7.61 -7.41
C ARG A 91 3.18 6.36 -6.55
N CYS A 92 1.99 6.12 -6.03
CA CYS A 92 1.65 4.98 -5.18
C CYS A 92 0.16 4.67 -5.31
N ALA A 93 -0.21 3.39 -5.33
CA ALA A 93 -1.61 2.92 -5.35
C ALA A 93 -2.55 3.65 -6.34
N ASN A 94 -2.14 3.78 -7.60
CA ASN A 94 -2.86 4.49 -8.66
C ASN A 94 -3.09 6.00 -8.39
N GLN A 95 -2.35 6.57 -7.45
CA GLN A 95 -2.40 7.99 -7.11
C GLN A 95 -1.04 8.64 -7.36
N VAL A 96 -1.07 9.93 -7.70
CA VAL A 96 0.13 10.76 -7.86
C VAL A 96 0.01 11.95 -6.93
N TYR A 97 1.09 12.21 -6.20
CA TYR A 97 1.21 13.31 -5.28
C TYR A 97 2.36 14.21 -5.71
N ARG A 98 2.16 15.52 -5.66
CA ARG A 98 3.23 16.50 -5.79
C ARG A 98 3.91 16.72 -4.44
N VAL A 99 5.23 16.70 -4.44
CA VAL A 99 6.05 17.08 -3.29
C VAL A 99 6.25 18.58 -3.32
N VAL A 100 5.79 19.27 -2.27
CA VAL A 100 5.90 20.74 -2.16
C VAL A 100 6.54 21.14 -0.84
N ALA A 101 7.22 22.29 -0.85
CA ALA A 101 7.69 22.91 0.37
C ALA A 101 6.51 23.49 1.18
N ALA A 102 6.60 23.39 2.50
CA ALA A 102 5.67 23.91 3.49
C ALA A 102 6.45 24.61 4.61
N ALA A 103 5.74 25.34 5.48
CA ALA A 103 6.35 26.09 6.57
C ALA A 103 7.14 25.20 7.55
N ASP A 104 6.76 23.93 7.65
CA ASP A 104 7.31 22.90 8.53
C ASP A 104 8.13 21.82 7.79
N GLY A 105 8.43 22.02 6.50
CA GLY A 105 9.27 21.11 5.72
C GLY A 105 8.69 20.75 4.35
N LEU A 106 8.49 19.46 4.10
CA LEU A 106 7.91 18.96 2.85
C LEU A 106 6.55 18.33 3.12
N ARG A 107 5.59 18.56 2.23
CA ARG A 107 4.27 17.92 2.26
C ARG A 107 3.89 17.35 0.90
N LEU A 108 2.91 16.46 0.91
CA LEU A 108 2.31 15.87 -0.29
C LEU A 108 0.99 16.59 -0.62
N GLU A 109 0.80 16.90 -1.89
CA GLU A 109 -0.48 17.39 -2.43
C GLU A 109 -0.99 16.41 -3.48
N PRO A 110 -2.25 15.93 -3.38
CA PRO A 110 -2.84 15.10 -4.43
C PRO A 110 -2.96 15.90 -5.73
N LEU A 111 -2.76 15.22 -6.86
CA LEU A 111 -3.00 15.74 -8.22
C LEU A 111 -4.35 15.29 -8.77
#